data_AF-A0A7S2J451-F1
#
_entry.id   AF-A0A7S2J451-F1
#
_cell.length_a   1.000
_cell.length_b   1.000
_cell.length_c   1.000
_cell.angle_alpha   90.00
_cell.angle_beta   90.00
_cell.angle_gamma   90.00
#
_symmetry.space_group_name_H-M   'P 1'
#
loop_
_entity.id
_entity.type
_entity.pdbx_description
1 polymer ?
#
loop_
_entity_poly.entity_id
_entity_poly.type
_entity_poly.pdbx_seq_one_letter_code
_entity_poly.pdbx_strand_id
1 'polypeptide(L)'
;EPLSRQTLMTMLAAFALILVVITGCCLRTTPSSEDGEERKPLKGSQPTSPRGATTRRLEPGTDRYQDIEKQFVQKWDTTSWPAGPTGAGRAVPPPRIAAIYEVDSDNRLPAYKEKMRIIDSSKSATKIAEKPGNEQLVFHGARLKYSSQGTPCLQGMPSLDSKCSVCRIIESGSFACDNIGGEIHFRAGSHAAKGQGLAPGKTPPPESLDDFVSNTAGNAVFLANVLLGTPQIVTERTKGRLPAGTHSRIAEKAYGVDEIVLFDEAQAIPKALILFH
;
A
#
# COMPACT_ATOMS: atom_id res chain seq x y z
N GLU A 1 -14.17 4.44 47.54
CA GLU A 1 -15.50 3.94 47.97
C GLU A 1 -15.57 2.43 47.72
N PRO A 2 -16.09 1.61 48.63
CA PRO A 2 -16.22 0.18 48.39
C PRO A 2 -17.29 -0.07 47.32
N LEU A 3 -16.94 -0.88 46.31
CA LEU A 3 -17.85 -1.27 45.24
C LEU A 3 -19.07 -1.96 45.85
N SER A 4 -20.27 -1.54 45.45
CA SER A 4 -21.51 -2.14 45.94
C SER A 4 -21.54 -3.64 45.59
N ARG A 5 -22.04 -4.46 46.52
CA ARG A 5 -22.21 -5.92 46.30
C ARG A 5 -23.02 -6.23 45.03
N GLN A 6 -23.92 -5.32 44.65
CA GLN A 6 -24.72 -5.44 43.43
C GLN A 6 -23.88 -5.30 42.16
N THR A 7 -22.91 -4.37 42.16
CA THR A 7 -21.99 -4.13 41.05
C THR A 7 -21.01 -5.31 40.89
N LEU A 8 -20.57 -5.91 41.99
CA LEU A 8 -19.69 -7.08 41.94
C LEU A 8 -20.41 -8.30 41.36
N MET A 9 -21.66 -8.53 41.73
CA MET A 9 -22.46 -9.66 41.23
C MET A 9 -22.79 -9.52 39.74
N THR A 10 -23.07 -8.30 39.26
CA THR A 10 -23.32 -8.06 37.82
C THR A 10 -22.07 -8.26 36.98
N MET A 11 -20.90 -7.84 37.47
CA MET A 11 -19.63 -8.08 36.78
C MET A 11 -19.28 -9.57 36.71
N LEU A 12 -19.52 -10.34 37.78
CA LEU A 12 -19.29 -11.79 37.78
C LEU A 12 -20.23 -12.53 36.82
N ALA A 13 -21.50 -12.14 36.76
CA ALA A 13 -22.46 -12.72 35.82
C ALA A 13 -22.09 -12.42 34.35
N ALA A 14 -21.65 -11.20 34.05
CA ALA A 14 -21.19 -10.82 32.72
C ALA A 14 -19.92 -11.59 32.31
N PHE A 15 -18.99 -11.81 33.24
CA PHE A 15 -17.76 -12.56 32.97
C PHE A 15 -18.02 -14.05 32.72
N ALA A 16 -18.96 -14.65 33.46
CA ALA A 16 -19.38 -16.04 33.24
C ALA A 16 -20.03 -16.23 31.86
N LEU A 17 -20.84 -15.27 31.40
CA LEU A 17 -21.49 -15.34 30.09
C LEU A 17 -20.45 -15.27 28.95
N ILE A 18 -19.43 -14.42 29.10
CA ILE A 18 -18.32 -14.30 28.13
C ILE A 18 -17.51 -15.60 28.05
N LEU A 19 -17.25 -16.26 29.18
CA LEU A 19 -16.51 -17.54 29.20
C LEU A 19 -17.29 -18.68 28.53
N VAL A 20 -18.62 -18.72 28.66
CA VAL A 20 -19.47 -19.73 28.00
C VAL A 20 -19.51 -19.52 26.47
N VAL A 21 -19.52 -18.27 26.00
CA VAL A 21 -19.48 -17.96 24.55
C VAL A 21 -18.12 -18.33 23.95
N ILE A 22 -17.01 -18.05 24.63
CA ILE A 22 -15.66 -18.36 24.13
C ILE A 22 -15.43 -19.88 24.09
N THR A 23 -15.88 -20.62 25.10
CA THR A 23 -15.74 -22.10 25.11
C THR A 23 -16.66 -22.79 24.12
N GLY A 24 -17.86 -22.25 23.86
CA GLY A 24 -18.78 -22.76 22.84
C GLY A 24 -18.29 -22.58 21.39
N CYS A 25 -17.52 -21.53 21.11
CA CYS A 25 -16.97 -21.29 19.76
C CYS A 25 -15.74 -22.15 19.43
N CYS A 26 -15.02 -22.66 20.44
CA CYS A 26 -13.80 -23.45 20.22
C CYS A 26 -14.06 -24.97 20.03
N LEU A 27 -15.29 -25.45 20.20
CA LEU A 27 -15.63 -26.88 20.22
C LEU A 27 -16.44 -27.40 19.02
N ARG A 28 -16.51 -26.65 17.92
CA ARG A 28 -17.15 -27.11 16.68
C ARG A 28 -16.18 -27.03 15.50
N THR A 29 -15.48 -28.13 15.22
CA THR A 29 -15.61 -28.94 13.99
C THR A 29 -14.40 -29.87 13.82
N THR A 30 -14.61 -31.17 13.99
CA THR A 30 -14.03 -32.21 13.12
C THR A 30 -15.10 -33.27 12.87
N PRO A 31 -15.57 -33.45 11.63
CA PRO A 31 -16.21 -34.70 11.25
C PRO A 31 -15.11 -35.72 10.94
N SER A 32 -15.11 -36.79 11.72
CA SER A 32 -14.49 -38.07 11.38
C SER A 32 -15.21 -38.65 10.16
N SER A 33 -14.45 -38.95 9.11
CA SER A 33 -14.85 -39.91 8.09
C SER A 33 -13.67 -40.86 7.86
N GLU A 34 -13.76 -42.02 8.49
CA GLU A 34 -13.06 -43.22 8.04
C GLU A 34 -13.80 -43.73 6.80
N ASP A 35 -13.07 -43.88 5.69
CA ASP A 35 -13.24 -45.01 4.76
C ASP A 35 -11.99 -45.10 3.89
N GLY A 36 -11.34 -46.25 3.96
CA GLY A 36 -10.10 -46.56 3.28
C GLY A 36 -10.32 -46.89 1.81
N GLU A 37 -9.51 -46.31 0.94
CA GLU A 37 -9.23 -46.88 -0.37
C GLU A 37 -7.75 -46.65 -0.71
N GLU A 38 -7.02 -47.76 -0.82
CA GLU A 38 -5.62 -47.84 -1.20
C GLU A 38 -5.42 -47.29 -2.62
N ARG A 39 -4.91 -46.06 -2.74
CA ARG A 39 -4.48 -45.49 -4.02
C ARG A 39 -2.97 -45.32 -4.08
N LYS A 40 -2.39 -46.00 -5.08
CA LYS A 40 -1.00 -45.89 -5.54
C LYS A 40 -0.50 -44.44 -5.53
N PRO A 41 0.79 -44.19 -5.20
CA PRO A 41 1.34 -42.85 -5.20
C PRO A 41 1.41 -42.32 -6.64
N LEU A 42 0.47 -41.44 -6.99
CA LEU A 42 0.64 -40.53 -8.11
C LEU A 42 1.81 -39.61 -7.77
N LYS A 43 2.82 -39.58 -8.65
CA LYS A 43 3.84 -38.52 -8.71
C LYS A 43 3.12 -37.18 -8.88
N GLY A 44 2.68 -36.60 -7.78
CA GLY A 44 2.17 -35.24 -7.73
C GLY A 44 3.34 -34.30 -7.86
N SER A 45 3.50 -33.73 -9.04
CA SER A 45 4.18 -32.46 -9.25
C SER A 45 3.78 -31.51 -8.11
N GLN A 46 4.75 -31.10 -7.31
CA GLN A 46 4.57 -30.02 -6.33
C GLN A 46 3.83 -28.87 -7.02
N PRO A 47 2.82 -28.26 -6.37
CA PRO A 47 2.31 -26.99 -6.84
C PRO A 47 3.50 -26.04 -6.83
N THR A 48 3.94 -25.60 -8.01
CA THR A 48 4.88 -24.49 -8.10
C THR A 48 4.22 -23.34 -7.39
N SER A 49 4.72 -23.02 -6.19
CA SER A 49 4.29 -21.86 -5.41
C SER A 49 4.19 -20.66 -6.37
N PRO A 50 3.12 -19.85 -6.32
CA PRO A 50 3.01 -18.69 -7.18
C PRO A 50 4.27 -17.86 -6.98
N ARG A 51 5.12 -17.74 -8.02
CA ARG A 51 6.28 -16.86 -7.95
C ARG A 51 5.74 -15.47 -7.65
N GLY A 52 6.26 -14.85 -6.59
CA GLY A 52 5.98 -13.45 -6.25
C GLY A 52 6.41 -12.50 -7.37
N ALA A 53 6.23 -11.19 -7.16
CA ALA A 53 6.72 -10.24 -8.15
C ALA A 53 8.25 -10.32 -8.27
N THR A 54 8.76 -10.07 -9.48
CA THR A 54 10.20 -9.98 -9.71
C THR A 54 10.61 -8.53 -9.88
N THR A 55 11.90 -8.25 -9.67
CA THR A 55 12.44 -6.90 -9.86
C THR A 55 13.69 -6.94 -10.72
N ARG A 56 13.85 -5.91 -11.54
CA ARG A 56 15.04 -5.72 -12.38
C ARG A 56 15.54 -4.30 -12.21
N ARG A 57 16.81 -4.14 -11.84
CA ARG A 57 17.45 -2.83 -11.80
C ARG A 57 17.53 -2.26 -13.21
N LEU A 58 17.13 -1.01 -13.38
CA LEU A 58 17.25 -0.27 -14.63
C LEU A 58 18.57 0.51 -14.66
N GLU A 59 19.22 0.49 -15.82
CA GLU A 59 20.42 1.28 -16.06
C GLU A 59 20.06 2.74 -16.39
N PRO A 60 20.79 3.74 -15.85
CA PRO A 60 20.46 5.16 -16.04
C PRO A 60 20.35 5.64 -17.50
N GLY A 61 21.07 4.97 -18.42
CA GLY A 61 21.05 5.31 -19.85
C GLY A 61 19.86 4.76 -20.63
N THR A 62 18.97 3.99 -20.01
CA THR A 62 17.83 3.37 -20.70
C THR A 62 16.63 4.32 -20.77
N ASP A 63 15.88 4.31 -21.88
CA ASP A 63 14.66 5.12 -22.04
C ASP A 63 13.69 4.92 -20.88
N ARG A 64 13.55 3.66 -20.43
CA ARG A 64 12.66 3.30 -19.33
C ARG A 64 13.07 3.95 -18.01
N TYR A 65 14.37 4.02 -17.70
CA TYR A 65 14.86 4.72 -16.51
C TYR A 65 14.53 6.21 -16.59
N GLN A 66 14.86 6.83 -17.72
CA GLN A 66 14.67 8.26 -17.94
C GLN A 66 13.20 8.66 -17.89
N ASP A 67 12.30 7.83 -18.42
CA ASP A 67 10.85 8.06 -18.34
C ASP A 67 10.34 8.06 -16.91
N ILE A 68 10.79 7.13 -16.06
CA ILE A 68 10.37 7.04 -14.66
C ILE A 68 10.96 8.21 -13.86
N GLU A 69 12.24 8.52 -14.06
CA GLU A 69 12.89 9.68 -13.45
C GLU A 69 12.17 10.97 -13.82
N LYS A 70 11.89 11.18 -15.11
CA LYS A 70 11.16 12.35 -15.61
C LYS A 70 9.79 12.46 -14.97
N GLN A 71 9.03 11.38 -14.87
CA GLN A 71 7.72 11.39 -14.20
C GLN A 71 7.84 11.77 -12.71
N PHE A 72 8.83 11.22 -12.01
CA PHE A 72 9.08 11.55 -10.62
C PHE A 72 9.41 13.03 -10.45
N VAL A 73 10.32 13.57 -11.26
CA VAL A 73 10.75 14.98 -11.22
C VAL A 73 9.62 15.93 -11.63
N GLN A 74 8.87 15.62 -12.69
CA GLN A 74 7.76 16.46 -13.15
C GLN A 74 6.60 16.56 -12.14
N LYS A 75 6.44 15.56 -11.28
CA LYS A 75 5.42 15.53 -10.21
C LYS A 75 5.99 15.96 -8.85
N TRP A 76 7.21 16.48 -8.83
CA TRP A 76 7.87 17.01 -7.65
C TRP A 76 7.56 18.50 -7.49
N ASP A 77 6.75 18.83 -6.49
CA ASP A 77 6.39 20.21 -6.18
C ASP A 77 6.15 20.40 -4.68
N THR A 78 7.19 20.82 -3.96
CA THR A 78 7.10 21.09 -2.51
C THR A 78 6.49 22.45 -2.19
N THR A 79 6.23 23.30 -3.18
CA THR A 79 5.63 24.63 -2.96
C THR A 79 4.15 24.54 -2.63
N SER A 80 3.53 23.41 -3.00
CA SER A 80 2.14 23.06 -2.74
C SER A 80 1.83 22.72 -1.28
N TRP A 81 2.85 22.56 -0.42
CA TRP A 81 2.62 22.22 0.98
C TRP A 81 2.17 23.40 1.83
N PRO A 82 1.24 23.17 2.78
CA PRO A 82 0.75 24.21 3.66
C PRO A 82 1.88 24.77 4.52
N ALA A 83 1.72 26.00 4.98
CA ALA A 83 2.71 26.72 5.76
C ALA A 83 3.06 26.00 7.07
N GLY A 84 4.20 25.31 7.09
CA GLY A 84 4.85 24.81 8.30
C GLY A 84 5.83 25.82 8.88
N PRO A 85 6.28 25.63 10.13
CA PRO A 85 7.21 26.55 10.81
C PRO A 85 8.57 26.68 10.12
N THR A 86 8.93 25.78 9.20
CA THR A 86 10.24 25.73 8.53
C THR A 86 10.19 25.83 7.00
N GLY A 87 9.01 25.99 6.38
CA GLY A 87 8.97 25.97 4.90
C GLY A 87 7.61 26.04 4.22
N ALA A 88 6.78 27.02 4.56
CA ALA A 88 5.68 27.43 3.68
C ALA A 88 6.21 27.82 2.29
N GLY A 89 5.70 27.20 1.22
CA GLY A 89 6.04 27.59 -0.16
C GLY A 89 7.51 27.42 -0.55
N ARG A 90 8.32 26.70 0.24
CA ARG A 90 9.74 26.50 -0.03
C ARG A 90 9.93 25.41 -1.07
N ALA A 91 10.51 25.79 -2.21
CA ALA A 91 10.98 24.85 -3.22
C ALA A 91 12.24 24.14 -2.72
N VAL A 92 12.20 22.81 -2.66
CA VAL A 92 13.37 21.96 -2.38
C VAL A 92 13.56 21.05 -3.59
N PRO A 93 14.79 20.85 -4.09
CA PRO A 93 15.02 19.96 -5.24
C PRO A 93 14.62 18.52 -4.90
N PRO A 94 14.28 17.70 -5.92
CA PRO A 94 14.07 16.28 -5.71
C PRO A 94 15.35 15.62 -5.15
N PRO A 95 15.22 14.65 -4.23
CA PRO A 95 16.34 13.90 -3.70
C PRO A 95 17.00 13.11 -4.83
N ARG A 96 18.31 12.91 -4.70
CA ARG A 96 19.07 12.16 -5.70
C ARG A 96 18.61 10.70 -5.74
N ILE A 97 18.19 10.25 -6.92
CA ILE A 97 17.81 8.85 -7.14
C ILE A 97 19.08 7.98 -7.10
N ALA A 98 19.09 6.97 -6.24
CA ALA A 98 20.17 5.99 -6.14
C ALA A 98 19.99 4.83 -7.12
N ALA A 99 18.75 4.36 -7.28
CA ALA A 99 18.41 3.27 -8.20
C ALA A 99 16.91 3.28 -8.54
N ILE A 100 16.60 2.83 -9.74
CA ILE A 100 15.23 2.53 -10.17
C ILE A 100 15.17 1.04 -10.50
N TYR A 101 14.16 0.37 -9.97
CA TYR A 101 13.85 -1.01 -10.30
C TYR A 101 12.52 -1.06 -11.02
N GLU A 102 12.47 -1.78 -12.13
CA GLU A 102 11.22 -2.23 -12.70
C GLU A 102 10.65 -3.36 -11.83
N VAL A 103 9.35 -3.31 -11.58
CA VAL A 103 8.63 -4.32 -10.80
C VAL A 103 7.69 -5.06 -11.74
N ASP A 104 7.90 -6.35 -11.89
CA ASP A 104 7.06 -7.24 -12.67
C ASP A 104 6.19 -8.06 -11.73
N SER A 105 4.90 -7.70 -11.68
CA SER A 105 3.88 -8.35 -10.86
C SER A 105 2.91 -9.19 -11.70
N ASP A 106 3.43 -9.97 -12.63
CA ASP A 106 2.65 -10.91 -13.46
C ASP A 106 1.72 -11.81 -12.64
N ASN A 107 2.13 -12.20 -11.43
CA ASN A 107 1.30 -12.96 -10.49
C ASN A 107 0.00 -12.25 -10.08
N ARG A 108 -0.05 -10.91 -10.16
CA ARG A 108 -1.20 -10.08 -9.80
C ARG A 108 -1.95 -9.52 -11.00
N LEU A 109 -1.36 -9.60 -12.19
CA LEU A 109 -1.95 -9.05 -13.42
C LEU A 109 -3.34 -9.63 -13.75
N PRO A 110 -3.64 -10.94 -13.58
CA PRO A 110 -4.98 -11.47 -13.83
C PRO A 110 -6.04 -10.84 -12.93
N ALA A 111 -5.76 -10.72 -11.61
CA ALA A 111 -6.68 -10.10 -10.66
C ALA A 111 -6.91 -8.62 -10.97
N TYR A 112 -5.83 -7.90 -11.35
CA TYR A 112 -5.90 -6.52 -11.78
C TYR A 112 -6.80 -6.31 -13.01
N LYS A 113 -6.61 -7.14 -14.05
CA LYS A 113 -7.43 -7.10 -15.28
C LYS A 113 -8.89 -7.46 -15.02
N GLU A 114 -9.14 -8.45 -14.17
CA GLU A 114 -10.51 -8.80 -13.81
C GLU A 114 -11.19 -7.67 -13.04
N LYS A 115 -10.47 -7.02 -12.11
CA LYS A 115 -10.99 -5.85 -11.39
C LYS A 115 -11.32 -4.70 -12.34
N MET A 116 -10.46 -4.43 -13.32
CA MET A 116 -10.69 -3.44 -14.39
C MET A 116 -11.99 -3.76 -15.15
N ARG A 117 -12.18 -5.02 -15.57
CA ARG A 117 -13.40 -5.46 -16.26
C ARG A 117 -14.65 -5.29 -15.41
N ILE A 118 -14.58 -5.62 -14.11
CA ILE A 118 -15.69 -5.43 -13.17
C ILE A 118 -16.06 -3.95 -13.07
N ILE A 119 -15.05 -3.07 -12.91
CA ILE A 119 -15.26 -1.61 -12.86
C ILE A 119 -15.92 -1.11 -14.15
N ASP A 120 -15.40 -1.50 -15.32
CA ASP A 120 -15.93 -1.08 -16.63
C ASP A 120 -17.36 -1.59 -16.89
N SER A 121 -17.70 -2.76 -16.34
CA SER A 121 -19.05 -3.32 -16.43
C SER A 121 -20.06 -2.66 -15.50
N SER A 122 -19.59 -1.92 -14.48
CA SER A 122 -20.45 -1.20 -13.57
C SER A 122 -21.08 -0.01 -14.32
N LYS A 123 -22.42 0.02 -14.40
CA LYS A 123 -23.19 1.03 -15.15
C LYS A 123 -23.22 2.41 -14.44
N SER A 124 -22.09 2.87 -13.91
CA SER A 124 -21.96 4.23 -13.39
C SER A 124 -21.81 5.19 -14.58
N ALA A 125 -22.89 5.89 -14.91
CA ALA A 125 -23.07 6.67 -16.14
C ALA A 125 -22.21 7.95 -16.26
N THR A 126 -21.22 8.14 -15.38
CA THR A 126 -20.28 9.26 -15.48
C THR A 126 -19.06 8.79 -16.27
N LYS A 127 -19.10 8.99 -17.60
CA LYS A 127 -17.95 8.86 -18.50
C LYS A 127 -16.85 9.88 -18.14
N ILE A 128 -16.17 9.67 -17.02
CA ILE A 128 -15.04 10.47 -16.57
C ILE A 128 -13.71 9.87 -17.09
N ALA A 129 -13.72 8.59 -17.50
CA ALA A 129 -12.50 7.85 -17.79
C ALA A 129 -12.15 7.80 -19.29
N GLU A 130 -11.00 8.34 -19.67
CA GLU A 130 -10.39 8.16 -20.99
C GLU A 130 -9.76 6.77 -21.19
N LYS A 131 -9.55 6.02 -20.09
CA LYS A 131 -8.91 4.69 -20.06
C LYS A 131 -9.76 3.64 -19.33
N PRO A 132 -9.66 2.35 -19.70
CA PRO A 132 -10.28 1.24 -18.97
C PRO A 132 -10.02 1.30 -17.46
N GLY A 133 -11.05 1.08 -16.66
CA GLY A 133 -11.05 1.14 -15.20
C GLY A 133 -10.72 2.51 -14.60
N ASN A 134 -10.71 3.58 -15.40
CA ASN A 134 -10.14 4.88 -15.02
C ASN A 134 -8.71 4.74 -14.49
N GLU A 135 -7.87 4.02 -15.25
CA GLU A 135 -6.49 3.74 -14.87
C GLU A 135 -5.66 5.02 -14.82
N GLN A 136 -5.01 5.26 -13.69
CA GLN A 136 -4.03 6.33 -13.50
C GLN A 136 -2.69 5.79 -13.04
N LEU A 137 -1.63 6.54 -13.34
CA LEU A 137 -0.27 6.27 -12.90
C LEU A 137 0.05 7.22 -11.76
N VAL A 138 0.27 6.67 -10.56
CA VAL A 138 0.37 7.43 -9.30
C VAL A 138 1.49 6.90 -8.41
N PHE A 139 1.81 7.63 -7.35
CA PHE A 139 2.90 7.31 -6.44
C PHE A 139 2.42 6.74 -5.10
N HIS A 140 3.22 5.85 -4.51
CA HIS A 140 3.04 5.32 -3.16
C HIS A 140 4.35 5.36 -2.39
N GLY A 141 4.38 6.02 -1.23
CA GLY A 141 5.56 6.03 -0.37
C GLY A 141 5.57 4.88 0.61
N ALA A 142 6.70 4.19 0.73
CA ALA A 142 6.87 3.05 1.61
C ALA A 142 8.14 3.16 2.45
N ARG A 143 8.07 2.72 3.70
CA ARG A 143 9.24 2.68 4.58
C ARG A 143 10.22 1.62 4.10
N LEU A 144 11.47 2.02 3.92
CA LEU A 144 12.56 1.14 3.58
C LEU A 144 13.31 0.79 4.87
N LYS A 145 13.59 -0.50 5.08
CA LYS A 145 14.43 -0.91 6.20
C LYS A 145 15.87 -1.05 5.75
N TYR A 146 16.77 -0.75 6.68
CA TYR A 146 18.20 -0.86 6.50
C TYR A 146 18.72 -1.98 7.40
N SER A 147 19.76 -2.68 6.92
CA SER A 147 20.53 -3.59 7.75
C SER A 147 21.23 -2.82 8.88
N SER A 148 21.75 -3.55 9.87
CA SER A 148 22.60 -2.97 10.92
C SER A 148 23.86 -2.28 10.37
N GLN A 149 24.24 -2.59 9.13
CA GLN A 149 25.38 -1.99 8.41
C GLN A 149 24.98 -0.77 7.57
N GLY A 150 23.71 -0.33 7.64
CA GLY A 150 23.23 0.85 6.91
C GLY A 150 22.91 0.60 5.44
N THR A 151 22.80 -0.67 5.01
CA THR A 151 22.50 -1.02 3.61
C THR A 151 21.00 -1.25 3.45
N PRO A 152 20.33 -0.69 2.42
CA PRO A 152 18.95 -1.05 2.11
C PRO A 152 18.76 -2.55 1.98
N CYS A 153 17.66 -3.10 2.52
CA CYS A 153 17.34 -4.53 2.46
C CYS A 153 17.26 -5.13 1.03
N LEU A 154 17.30 -4.30 -0.01
CA LEU A 154 17.27 -4.71 -1.42
C LEU A 154 18.67 -4.89 -2.06
N GLN A 155 19.74 -4.37 -1.46
CA GLN A 155 21.10 -4.56 -1.98
C GLN A 155 21.68 -5.89 -1.44
N GLY A 156 21.56 -6.97 -2.22
CA GLY A 156 22.22 -8.27 -1.95
C GLY A 156 21.35 -9.42 -1.41
N MET A 157 20.06 -9.50 -1.78
CA MET A 157 19.06 -10.47 -1.25
C MET A 157 19.56 -11.93 -1.15
N PRO A 158 19.38 -12.61 0.01
CA PRO A 158 18.05 -13.05 0.43
C PRO A 158 17.77 -12.81 1.93
N SER A 159 16.85 -11.91 2.22
CA SER A 159 15.71 -12.20 3.09
C SER A 159 14.71 -11.07 2.92
N LEU A 160 13.55 -11.41 2.36
CA LEU A 160 12.38 -10.56 2.34
C LEU A 160 11.90 -10.44 3.79
N ASP A 161 12.46 -9.47 4.54
CA ASP A 161 11.90 -9.10 5.83
C ASP A 161 10.45 -8.71 5.59
N SER A 162 9.52 -9.60 5.96
CA SER A 162 8.08 -9.39 5.81
C SER A 162 7.59 -8.15 6.58
N LYS A 163 8.39 -7.67 7.53
CA LYS A 163 8.14 -6.42 8.27
C LYS A 163 8.63 -5.17 7.52
N CYS A 164 9.35 -5.30 6.40
CA CYS A 164 9.68 -4.17 5.52
C CYS A 164 8.58 -4.00 4.47
N SER A 165 7.93 -2.84 4.45
CA SER A 165 6.85 -2.55 3.51
C SER A 165 7.29 -2.71 2.05
N VAL A 166 8.49 -2.26 1.71
CA VAL A 166 9.04 -2.37 0.34
C VAL A 166 9.23 -3.84 -0.06
N CYS A 167 9.88 -4.65 0.79
CA CYS A 167 10.07 -6.08 0.52
C CYS A 167 8.74 -6.80 0.38
N ARG A 168 7.79 -6.54 1.29
CA ARG A 168 6.47 -7.15 1.28
C ARG A 168 5.68 -6.82 0.00
N ILE A 169 5.73 -5.57 -0.45
CA ILE A 169 5.07 -5.14 -1.71
C ILE A 169 5.71 -5.85 -2.91
N ILE A 170 7.03 -5.97 -2.96
CA ILE A 170 7.72 -6.71 -4.02
C ILE A 170 7.34 -8.19 -3.98
N GLU A 171 7.45 -8.85 -2.83
CA GLU A 171 7.18 -10.29 -2.73
C GLU A 171 5.75 -10.63 -3.11
N SER A 172 4.77 -9.86 -2.63
CA SER A 172 3.36 -10.10 -2.92
C SER A 172 2.92 -9.56 -4.28
N GLY A 173 3.61 -8.56 -4.83
CA GLY A 173 3.12 -7.73 -5.93
C GLY A 173 1.91 -6.87 -5.56
N SER A 174 1.59 -6.74 -4.26
CA SER A 174 0.37 -6.10 -3.75
C SER A 174 0.68 -5.00 -2.74
N PHE A 175 -0.15 -3.95 -2.76
CA PHE A 175 -0.13 -2.88 -1.76
C PHE A 175 -1.04 -3.16 -0.55
N ALA A 176 -1.71 -4.31 -0.47
CA ALA A 176 -2.51 -4.68 0.70
C ALA A 176 -1.70 -4.51 1.98
N CYS A 177 -2.32 -4.06 3.06
CA CYS A 177 -1.66 -3.91 4.35
C CYS A 177 -2.51 -4.64 5.40
N ASP A 178 -1.88 -5.26 6.40
CA ASP A 178 -2.57 -6.04 7.45
C ASP A 178 -3.39 -5.15 8.42
N ASN A 179 -3.51 -3.85 8.13
CA ASN A 179 -4.21 -2.90 8.98
C ASN A 179 -5.73 -3.07 8.87
N ILE A 180 -6.37 -3.00 10.03
CA ILE A 180 -7.82 -3.00 10.22
C ILE A 180 -8.40 -1.75 9.53
N GLY A 181 -8.85 -1.90 8.28
CA GLY A 181 -9.40 -0.82 7.47
C GLY A 181 -9.22 -1.01 5.97
N GLY A 182 -8.20 -1.76 5.53
CA GLY A 182 -8.02 -2.12 4.12
C GLY A 182 -7.77 -0.93 3.16
N GLU A 183 -7.57 0.28 3.68
CA GLU A 183 -7.31 1.49 2.88
C GLU A 183 -5.88 1.48 2.35
N ILE A 184 -5.73 1.68 1.04
CA ILE A 184 -4.44 1.77 0.36
C ILE A 184 -4.30 3.19 -0.20
N HIS A 185 -3.31 3.92 0.31
CA HIS A 185 -3.12 5.34 0.02
C HIS A 185 -2.10 5.55 -1.09
N PHE A 186 -2.44 6.39 -2.05
CA PHE A 186 -1.59 6.85 -3.15
C PHE A 186 -1.60 8.38 -3.20
N ARG A 187 -0.69 8.93 -4.00
CA ARG A 187 -0.51 10.37 -4.20
C ARG A 187 -0.31 10.66 -5.69
N ALA A 188 -0.95 11.72 -6.18
CA ALA A 188 -0.67 12.22 -7.52
C ALA A 188 0.74 12.88 -7.61
N GLY A 189 1.16 13.54 -6.53
CA GLY A 189 2.49 14.17 -6.41
C GLY A 189 3.55 13.22 -5.87
N SER A 190 4.73 13.22 -6.50
CA SER A 190 5.87 12.39 -6.07
C SER A 190 6.47 12.84 -4.75
N HIS A 191 6.53 14.17 -4.53
CA HIS A 191 6.95 14.80 -3.27
C HIS A 191 6.07 14.35 -2.10
N ALA A 192 4.74 14.29 -2.28
CA ALA A 192 3.80 13.84 -1.25
C ALA A 192 3.95 12.35 -0.93
N ALA A 193 4.22 11.51 -1.94
CA ALA A 193 4.55 10.09 -1.70
C ALA A 193 5.90 9.96 -0.97
N LYS A 194 6.93 10.74 -1.35
CA LYS A 194 8.22 10.77 -0.66
C LYS A 194 8.10 11.29 0.79
N GLY A 195 7.03 11.98 1.16
CA GLY A 195 6.75 12.36 2.55
C GLY A 195 6.27 11.19 3.41
N GLN A 196 5.90 10.05 2.81
CA GLN A 196 5.38 8.88 3.51
C GLN A 196 6.46 7.85 3.82
N GLY A 197 6.29 7.16 4.94
CA GLY A 197 7.15 6.04 5.31
C GLY A 197 8.55 6.44 5.79
N LEU A 198 8.77 7.69 6.21
CA LEU A 198 10.06 8.14 6.73
C LEU A 198 10.57 7.27 7.88
N ALA A 199 11.89 7.17 8.04
CA ALA A 199 12.55 6.43 9.12
C ALA A 199 12.11 6.93 10.51
N PRO A 200 12.17 6.08 11.55
CA PRO A 200 11.94 6.53 12.92
C PRO A 200 12.83 7.73 13.29
N GLY A 201 12.25 8.73 13.97
CA GLY A 201 12.94 9.96 14.34
C GLY A 201 13.01 11.03 13.25
N LYS A 202 12.56 10.73 12.02
CA LYS A 202 12.42 11.71 10.94
C LYS A 202 11.06 12.38 10.98
N THR A 203 11.06 13.70 10.87
CA THR A 203 9.85 14.50 10.89
C THR A 203 9.32 14.68 9.46
N PRO A 204 8.03 14.41 9.19
CA PRO A 204 7.46 14.60 7.87
C PRO A 204 7.32 16.09 7.52
N PRO A 205 7.06 16.40 6.24
CA PRO A 205 6.60 17.72 5.83
C PRO A 205 5.15 17.99 6.26
N PRO A 206 4.78 19.28 6.48
CA PRO A 206 5.60 20.47 6.24
C PRO A 206 6.57 20.83 7.39
N GLU A 207 6.62 20.05 8.46
CA GLU A 207 7.37 20.40 9.67
C GLU A 207 8.89 20.32 9.50
N SER A 208 9.39 19.38 8.69
CA SER A 208 10.82 19.29 8.34
C SER A 208 11.05 18.89 6.89
N LEU A 209 11.44 19.86 6.07
CA LEU A 209 11.86 19.59 4.69
C LEU A 209 13.26 18.95 4.63
N ASP A 210 14.12 19.22 5.61
CA ASP A 210 15.48 18.69 5.66
C ASP A 210 15.48 17.18 5.96
N ASP A 211 14.65 16.72 6.91
CA ASP A 211 14.50 15.28 7.16
C ASP A 211 13.91 14.56 5.95
N PHE A 212 12.96 15.21 5.28
CA PHE A 212 12.25 14.69 4.13
C PHE A 212 13.15 14.41 2.91
N VAL A 213 14.12 15.29 2.61
CA VAL A 213 15.09 15.07 1.51
C VAL A 213 16.42 14.48 1.97
N SER A 214 16.60 14.28 3.27
CA SER A 214 17.87 13.72 3.79
C SER A 214 18.15 12.33 3.23
N ASN A 215 19.45 12.03 3.10
CA ASN A 215 19.93 10.71 2.70
C ASN A 215 19.49 9.58 3.65
N THR A 216 19.16 9.95 4.89
CA THR A 216 18.67 9.03 5.93
C THR A 216 17.16 9.09 6.11
N ALA A 217 16.42 9.70 5.17
CA ALA A 217 14.96 9.74 5.19
C ALA A 217 14.34 8.33 5.26
N GLY A 218 15.05 7.34 4.72
CA GLY A 218 14.78 5.91 4.95
C GLY A 218 13.48 5.41 4.35
N ASN A 219 13.06 5.99 3.23
CA ASN A 219 11.88 5.58 2.51
C ASN A 219 12.14 5.48 1.00
N ALA A 220 11.23 4.80 0.32
CA ALA A 220 11.24 4.60 -1.12
C ALA A 220 9.88 4.99 -1.71
N VAL A 221 9.84 5.20 -3.02
CA VAL A 221 8.62 5.54 -3.73
C VAL A 221 8.35 4.50 -4.81
N PHE A 222 7.17 3.91 -4.78
CA PHE A 222 6.65 3.11 -5.87
C PHE A 222 5.89 4.00 -6.86
N LEU A 223 6.03 3.68 -8.15
CA LEU A 223 5.14 4.10 -9.21
C LEU A 223 4.18 2.93 -9.51
N ALA A 224 2.87 3.19 -9.55
CA ALA A 224 1.85 2.16 -9.67
C ALA A 224 0.75 2.55 -10.64
N ASN A 225 0.23 1.57 -11.38
CA ASN A 225 -1.06 1.73 -12.05
C ASN A 225 -2.16 1.49 -11.04
N VAL A 226 -3.15 2.39 -10.98
CA VAL A 226 -4.31 2.31 -10.10
C VAL A 226 -5.60 2.45 -10.88
N LEU A 227 -6.60 1.62 -10.55
CA LEU A 227 -7.94 1.67 -11.12
C LEU A 227 -8.83 2.50 -10.20
N LEU A 228 -9.22 3.70 -10.65
CA LEU A 228 -10.05 4.57 -9.82
C LEU A 228 -11.54 4.26 -9.95
N GLY A 229 -11.96 3.66 -11.06
CA GLY A 229 -13.37 3.54 -11.43
C GLY A 229 -14.10 4.87 -11.28
N THR A 230 -15.29 4.82 -10.66
CA THR A 230 -16.01 6.00 -10.19
C THR A 230 -15.50 6.43 -8.80
N PRO A 231 -14.74 7.52 -8.69
CA PRO A 231 -14.25 8.00 -7.39
C PRO A 231 -15.34 8.75 -6.61
N GLN A 232 -15.30 8.62 -5.29
CA GLN A 232 -15.91 9.59 -4.39
C GLN A 232 -14.95 10.78 -4.23
N ILE A 233 -15.32 11.96 -4.72
CA ILE A 233 -14.56 13.19 -4.50
C ILE A 233 -14.94 13.78 -3.13
N VAL A 234 -13.95 14.10 -2.32
CA VAL A 234 -14.12 14.73 -1.00
C VAL A 234 -13.14 15.89 -0.85
N THR A 235 -13.50 16.91 -0.06
CA THR A 235 -12.66 18.09 0.19
C THR A 235 -11.68 17.89 1.33
N GLU A 236 -11.86 16.84 2.13
CA GLU A 236 -11.03 16.51 3.28
C GLU A 236 -10.89 15.00 3.47
N ARG A 237 -9.89 14.58 4.25
CA ARG A 237 -9.64 13.16 4.48
C ARG A 237 -10.78 12.55 5.31
N THR A 238 -11.55 11.68 4.68
CA THR A 238 -12.63 10.93 5.33
C THR A 238 -12.26 9.45 5.45
N LYS A 239 -12.73 8.82 6.52
CA LYS A 239 -12.58 7.38 6.78
C LYS A 239 -13.90 6.66 6.55
N GLY A 240 -13.80 5.36 6.31
CA GLY A 240 -14.97 4.47 6.31
C GLY A 240 -15.46 4.14 4.91
N ARG A 241 -16.57 3.41 4.87
CA ARG A 241 -17.07 2.73 3.68
C ARG A 241 -17.37 3.71 2.55
N LEU A 242 -17.02 3.29 1.34
CA LEU A 242 -17.39 4.00 0.11
C LEU A 242 -18.93 3.99 -0.10
N PRO A 243 -19.50 5.08 -0.61
CA PRO A 243 -20.88 5.09 -1.11
C PRO A 243 -21.11 4.00 -2.17
N ALA A 244 -22.33 3.49 -2.25
CA ALA A 244 -22.69 2.51 -3.26
C ALA A 244 -22.40 3.05 -4.67
N GLY A 245 -21.79 2.21 -5.52
CA GLY A 245 -21.42 2.58 -6.89
C GLY A 245 -20.11 3.36 -7.04
N THR A 246 -19.38 3.60 -5.95
CA THR A 246 -18.02 4.17 -5.99
C THR A 246 -16.95 3.11 -5.70
N HIS A 247 -15.75 3.32 -6.24
CA HIS A 247 -14.66 2.32 -6.25
C HIS A 247 -13.37 2.83 -5.57
N SER A 248 -13.22 4.14 -5.48
CA SER A 248 -12.08 4.80 -4.84
C SER A 248 -12.54 6.09 -4.19
N ARG A 249 -11.67 6.72 -3.40
CA ARG A 249 -11.87 8.06 -2.85
C ARG A 249 -10.72 8.95 -3.27
N ILE A 250 -11.04 10.16 -3.72
CA ILE A 250 -10.05 11.20 -4.04
C ILE A 250 -10.34 12.36 -3.11
N ALA A 251 -9.38 12.68 -2.25
CA ALA A 251 -9.43 13.90 -1.46
C ALA A 251 -8.68 14.99 -2.21
N GLU A 252 -9.45 15.90 -2.84
CA GLU A 252 -8.92 17.10 -3.47
C GLU A 252 -8.63 18.12 -2.38
N LYS A 253 -7.35 18.38 -2.14
CA LYS A 253 -6.94 19.41 -1.19
C LYS A 253 -6.80 20.73 -1.94
N ALA A 254 -7.23 21.83 -1.32
CA ALA A 254 -7.11 23.19 -1.86
C ALA A 254 -5.69 23.57 -2.31
N TYR A 255 -4.68 22.86 -1.81
CA TYR A 255 -3.25 23.09 -2.10
C TYR A 255 -2.61 21.96 -2.94
N GLY A 256 -3.38 21.25 -3.77
CA GLY A 256 -2.82 20.44 -4.86
C GLY A 256 -2.24 19.06 -4.49
N VAL A 257 -2.48 18.58 -3.26
CA VAL A 257 -2.13 17.20 -2.90
C VAL A 257 -3.38 16.33 -2.95
N ASP A 258 -3.56 15.64 -4.07
CA ASP A 258 -4.62 14.64 -4.22
C ASP A 258 -4.22 13.36 -3.52
N GLU A 259 -4.97 13.03 -2.47
CA GLU A 259 -4.90 11.73 -1.80
C GLU A 259 -5.89 10.78 -2.48
N ILE A 260 -5.34 9.73 -3.07
CA ILE A 260 -6.13 8.66 -3.69
C ILE A 260 -6.16 7.49 -2.71
N VAL A 261 -7.36 6.99 -2.41
CA VAL A 261 -7.57 5.87 -1.50
C VAL A 261 -8.31 4.75 -2.23
N LEU A 262 -7.71 3.57 -2.23
CA LEU A 262 -8.32 2.35 -2.74
C LEU A 262 -8.71 1.45 -1.56
N PHE A 263 -9.73 0.62 -1.79
CA PHE A 263 -10.29 -0.28 -0.77
C PHE A 263 -10.20 -1.76 -1.19
N ASP A 264 -9.59 -2.01 -2.35
CA ASP A 264 -9.37 -3.33 -2.91
C ASP A 264 -7.95 -3.37 -3.50
N GLU A 265 -7.15 -4.34 -3.06
CA GLU A 265 -5.78 -4.51 -3.53
C GLU A 265 -5.69 -4.87 -5.01
N ALA A 266 -6.72 -5.45 -5.62
CA ALA A 266 -6.76 -5.73 -7.04
C ALA A 266 -6.84 -4.44 -7.89
N GLN A 267 -7.11 -3.28 -7.29
CA GLN A 267 -7.12 -2.00 -8.00
C GLN A 267 -5.74 -1.40 -8.21
N ALA A 268 -4.66 -2.00 -7.69
CA ALA A 268 -3.32 -1.45 -7.86
C ALA A 268 -2.28 -2.51 -8.22
N ILE A 269 -1.32 -2.13 -9.05
CA ILE A 269 -0.17 -2.98 -9.40
C ILE A 269 1.10 -2.13 -9.47
N PRO A 270 2.17 -2.51 -8.75
CA PRO A 270 3.43 -1.78 -8.81
C PRO A 270 4.07 -1.92 -10.20
N LYS A 271 4.70 -0.84 -10.68
CA LYS A 271 5.39 -0.80 -11.97
C LYS A 271 6.87 -0.49 -11.83
N ALA A 272 7.21 0.37 -10.89
CA ALA A 272 8.59 0.70 -10.59
C ALA A 272 8.77 1.02 -9.11
N LEU A 273 9.99 0.86 -8.62
CA LEU A 273 10.45 1.26 -7.31
C LEU A 273 11.64 2.21 -7.47
N ILE A 274 11.55 3.37 -6.83
CA ILE A 274 12.58 4.41 -6.82
C ILE A 274 13.21 4.43 -5.42
N LEU A 275 14.52 4.22 -5.38
CA LEU A 275 15.34 4.35 -4.18
C LEU A 275 16.16 5.64 -4.25
N PHE A 276 16.39 6.25 -3.10
CA PHE A 276 17.12 7.51 -2.96
C PHE A 276 18.46 7.26 -2.24
N HIS A 277 19.42 8.15 -2.48
CA HIS A 277 20.62 8.23 -1.64
C HIS A 277 20.28 8.75 -0.25
#